data_AF-A0A6B3FQ83-F1
#
_entry.id   AF-A0A6B3FQ83-F1
#
_cell.length_a   1.000
_cell.length_b   1.000
_cell.length_c   1.000
_cell.angle_alpha   90.00
_cell.angle_beta   90.00
_cell.angle_gamma   90.00
#
_symmetry.space_group_name_H-M   'P 1'
#
loop_
_entity.id
_entity.type
_entity.pdbx_description
1 polymer ?
#
loop_
_entity_poly.entity_id
_entity_poly.type
_entity_poly.pdbx_seq_one_letter_code
_entity_poly.pdbx_strand_id
1 'polypeptide(L)'
;MTTADRPGPAGRTSTPFTPGPASFLAVAGALEAIRDAVDAAESGTTGTSREGAGAEEVLASLLLLRRLREQLAVWEPGLVETAREAGASWAELARPLGVSSRQAAERRYLRN
;
A
#
# COMPACT_ATOMS: atom_id res chain seq x y z
N MET A 1 44.60 -23.18 -1.04
CA MET A 1 44.81 -21.81 -1.58
C MET A 1 44.30 -21.83 -3.01
N THR A 2 43.28 -21.12 -3.47
CA THR A 2 42.49 -20.01 -2.94
C THR A 2 41.19 -19.93 -3.75
N THR A 3 40.09 -19.65 -3.05
CA THR A 3 38.76 -19.13 -3.42
C THR A 3 38.86 -18.06 -4.54
N ALA A 4 37.93 -17.85 -5.46
CA ALA A 4 36.61 -17.28 -5.27
C ALA A 4 35.98 -17.17 -6.67
N ASP A 5 34.79 -17.69 -6.87
CA ASP A 5 33.52 -16.98 -6.65
C ASP A 5 33.16 -16.08 -7.83
N ARG A 6 31.99 -16.39 -8.37
CA ARG A 6 31.43 -15.97 -9.63
C ARG A 6 30.63 -14.69 -9.36
N PRO A 7 30.79 -13.59 -10.12
CA PRO A 7 29.94 -12.42 -9.90
C PRO A 7 28.50 -12.77 -10.29
N GLY A 8 27.60 -12.69 -9.31
CA GLY A 8 26.17 -12.93 -9.47
C GLY A 8 25.50 -11.92 -10.40
N PRO A 9 24.31 -12.26 -10.94
CA PRO A 9 23.57 -11.33 -11.79
C PRO A 9 23.20 -10.10 -10.97
N ALA A 10 23.65 -8.94 -11.46
CA ALA A 10 23.33 -7.63 -10.92
C ALA A 10 21.83 -7.55 -10.60
N GLY A 11 21.57 -7.08 -9.38
CA GLY A 11 20.23 -6.90 -8.85
C GLY A 11 19.35 -6.20 -9.87
N ARG A 12 18.21 -6.82 -10.16
CA ARG A 12 17.11 -6.20 -10.86
C ARG A 12 16.69 -5.02 -9.99
N THR A 13 17.23 -3.83 -10.28
CA THR A 13 16.77 -2.58 -9.69
C THR A 13 15.30 -2.49 -10.06
N SER A 14 14.44 -2.84 -9.10
CA SER A 14 13.03 -2.56 -9.18
C SER A 14 12.94 -1.05 -9.29
N THR A 15 12.72 -0.54 -10.50
CA THR A 15 12.37 0.87 -10.68
C THR A 15 11.22 1.14 -9.72
N PRO A 16 11.32 2.13 -8.82
CA PRO A 16 10.19 2.49 -8.01
C PRO A 16 9.03 2.74 -8.97
N PHE A 17 7.87 2.17 -8.65
CA PHE A 17 6.64 2.56 -9.34
C PHE A 17 6.48 4.05 -9.07
N THR A 18 6.88 4.89 -10.02
CA THR A 18 6.60 6.32 -9.99
C THR A 18 5.24 6.48 -10.66
N PRO A 19 4.14 6.56 -9.90
CA PRO A 19 2.86 6.86 -10.50
C PRO A 19 2.96 8.22 -11.17
N GLY A 20 2.96 8.27 -12.50
CA GLY A 20 2.69 9.53 -13.20
C GLY A 20 1.32 10.09 -12.78
N PRO A 21 0.98 11.35 -13.11
CA PRO A 21 -0.27 11.98 -12.68
C PRO A 21 -1.54 11.20 -13.07
N ALA A 22 -1.53 10.50 -14.21
CA ALA A 22 -2.61 9.58 -14.60
C ALA A 22 -2.75 8.37 -13.66
N SER A 23 -1.64 7.92 -13.08
CA SER A 23 -1.61 6.85 -12.09
C SER A 23 -2.05 7.33 -10.70
N PHE A 24 -1.92 8.61 -10.35
CA PHE A 24 -2.47 9.14 -9.10
C PHE A 24 -3.99 9.08 -9.09
N LEU A 25 -4.66 9.57 -10.14
CA LEU A 25 -6.13 9.55 -10.21
C LEU A 25 -6.69 8.12 -10.23
N ALA A 26 -6.00 7.19 -10.90
CA ALA A 26 -6.38 5.77 -10.89
C ALA A 26 -6.25 5.16 -9.48
N VAL A 27 -5.18 5.47 -8.75
CA VAL A 27 -4.99 5.03 -7.37
C VAL A 27 -6.04 5.67 -6.45
N ALA A 28 -6.33 6.96 -6.60
CA ALA A 28 -7.37 7.63 -5.81
C ALA A 28 -8.75 6.99 -6.02
N GLY A 29 -9.15 6.75 -7.27
CA GLY A 29 -10.41 6.06 -7.58
C GLY A 29 -10.46 4.62 -7.04
N ALA A 30 -9.34 3.89 -7.09
CA ALA A 30 -9.26 2.55 -6.50
C ALA A 30 -9.39 2.59 -4.97
N LEU A 31 -8.78 3.56 -4.29
CA LEU A 31 -8.90 3.74 -2.84
C LEU A 31 -10.32 4.11 -2.42
N GLU A 32 -11.01 4.96 -3.19
CA GLU A 32 -12.43 5.27 -2.96
C GLU A 32 -13.30 4.02 -3.11
N ALA A 33 -13.11 3.24 -4.18
CA ALA A 33 -13.85 2.00 -4.38
C ALA A 33 -13.61 0.97 -3.26
N ILE A 34 -12.37 0.87 -2.75
CA ILE A 34 -12.05 0.01 -1.61
C ILE A 34 -12.76 0.48 -0.34
N ARG A 35 -12.73 1.79 -0.05
CA ARG A 35 -13.43 2.37 1.11
C ARG A 35 -14.92 2.07 1.05
N ASP A 36 -15.55 2.33 -0.09
CA ASP A 36 -16.99 2.13 -0.26
C ASP A 36 -17.37 0.64 -0.11
N ALA A 37 -16.52 -0.27 -0.59
CA ALA A 37 -16.72 -1.72 -0.40
C ALA A 37 -16.57 -2.16 1.07
N VAL A 38 -15.64 -1.57 1.82
CA VAL A 38 -15.47 -1.83 3.26
C VAL A 38 -16.67 -1.30 4.04
N ASP A 39 -17.11 -0.06 3.77
CA ASP A 39 -18.27 0.55 4.42
C ASP A 39 -19.55 -0.27 4.18
N ALA A 40 -19.74 -0.80 2.96
CA ALA A 40 -20.86 -1.69 2.63
C ALA A 40 -20.81 -3.02 3.39
N ALA A 41 -19.60 -3.58 3.58
CA ALA A 41 -19.38 -4.82 4.34
C ALA A 41 -19.64 -4.61 5.85
N GLU A 42 -19.18 -3.49 6.42
CA GLU A 42 -19.42 -3.12 7.83
C GLU A 42 -20.90 -2.83 8.11
N SER A 43 -21.58 -2.20 7.15
CA SER A 43 -23.02 -1.92 7.24
C SER A 43 -23.91 -3.17 7.10
N GLY A 44 -23.32 -4.35 6.83
CA GLY A 44 -24.05 -5.61 6.66
C GLY A 44 -25.00 -5.62 5.45
N THR A 45 -24.89 -4.64 4.55
CA THR A 45 -25.80 -4.47 3.40
C THR A 45 -25.54 -5.54 2.32
N THR A 46 -24.37 -6.17 2.33
CA THR A 46 -24.01 -7.27 1.42
C THR A 46 -24.34 -8.65 1.97
N GLY A 47 -25.27 -8.75 2.94
CA GLY A 47 -25.65 -9.98 3.62
C GLY A 47 -25.92 -11.16 2.68
N THR A 48 -24.94 -12.03 2.53
CA THR A 48 -25.16 -13.43 2.19
C THR A 48 -25.10 -14.22 3.49
N SER A 49 -26.05 -15.13 3.63
CA SER A 49 -26.46 -15.79 4.86
C SER A 49 -25.31 -16.23 5.77
N ARG A 50 -25.54 -16.13 7.08
CA ARG A 50 -24.70 -16.67 8.16
C ARG A 50 -24.77 -18.22 8.19
N GLU A 51 -24.86 -18.89 7.05
CA GLU A 51 -24.48 -20.29 6.93
C GLU A 51 -22.97 -20.30 6.70
N GLY A 52 -22.23 -20.71 7.73
CA GLY A 52 -20.81 -20.40 7.94
C GLY A 52 -19.92 -20.57 6.73
N ALA A 53 -19.18 -19.50 6.42
CA ALA A 53 -18.09 -19.54 5.46
C ALA A 53 -17.16 -20.73 5.78
N GLY A 54 -16.90 -21.56 4.78
CA GLY A 54 -16.01 -22.70 4.92
C GLY A 54 -14.58 -22.26 5.27
N ALA A 55 -13.81 -23.13 5.90
CA ALA A 55 -12.41 -22.82 6.23
C ALA A 55 -11.59 -22.37 5.01
N GLU A 56 -11.89 -22.93 3.83
CA GLU A 56 -11.25 -22.55 2.56
C GLU A 56 -11.58 -21.12 2.11
N GLU A 57 -12.83 -20.67 2.28
CA GLU A 57 -13.25 -19.30 1.95
C GLU A 57 -12.58 -18.27 2.88
N VAL A 58 -12.45 -18.62 4.17
CA VAL A 58 -11.73 -17.79 5.14
C VAL A 58 -10.25 -17.69 4.75
N LEU A 59 -9.61 -18.79 4.39
CA LEU A 59 -8.21 -18.80 3.95
C LEU A 59 -8.02 -18.01 2.65
N ALA A 60 -8.91 -18.17 1.67
CA ALA A 60 -8.89 -17.39 0.44
C ALA A 60 -9.04 -15.89 0.72
N SER A 61 -9.93 -15.52 1.65
CA SER A 61 -10.12 -14.14 2.09
C SER A 61 -8.87 -13.57 2.77
N LEU A 62 -8.17 -14.34 3.60
CA LEU A 62 -6.92 -13.94 4.22
C LEU A 62 -5.79 -13.73 3.20
N LEU A 63 -5.70 -14.58 2.17
CA LEU A 63 -4.74 -14.41 1.08
C LEU A 63 -5.03 -13.14 0.27
N LEU A 64 -6.30 -12.89 -0.05
CA LEU A 64 -6.72 -11.67 -0.72
C LEU A 64 -6.37 -10.42 0.10
N LEU A 65 -6.69 -10.44 1.39
CA LEU A 65 -6.38 -9.35 2.31
C LEU A 65 -4.87 -9.06 2.39
N ARG A 66 -4.04 -10.10 2.42
CA ARG A 66 -2.58 -9.94 2.39
C ARG A 66 -2.13 -9.25 1.10
N ARG A 67 -2.58 -9.72 -0.06
CA ARG A 67 -2.22 -9.13 -1.36
C ARG A 67 -2.66 -7.67 -1.45
N LEU A 68 -3.85 -7.36 -0.94
CA LEU A 68 -4.34 -5.99 -0.91
C LEU A 68 -3.44 -5.09 -0.04
N ARG A 69 -3.06 -5.55 1.17
CA ARG A 69 -2.12 -4.81 2.03
C ARG A 69 -0.76 -4.58 1.36
N GLU A 70 -0.23 -5.58 0.67
CA GLU A 70 1.03 -5.45 -0.09
C GLU A 70 0.88 -4.40 -1.20
N GLN A 71 -0.23 -4.41 -1.96
CA GLN A 71 -0.48 -3.43 -3.01
C GLN A 71 -0.65 -2.00 -2.48
N LEU A 72 -1.38 -1.84 -1.37
CA LEU A 72 -1.57 -0.55 -0.70
C LEU A 72 -0.24 0.00 -0.16
N ALA A 73 0.62 -0.87 0.39
CA ALA A 73 1.95 -0.48 0.86
C ALA A 73 2.84 0.01 -0.29
N VAL A 74 2.71 -0.54 -1.49
CA VAL A 74 3.43 -0.06 -2.69
C VAL A 74 2.94 1.31 -3.15
N TRP A 75 1.65 1.62 -2.97
CA TRP A 75 1.10 2.92 -3.35
C TRP A 75 1.48 4.06 -2.37
N GLU A 76 1.64 3.77 -1.08
CA GLU A 76 1.92 4.79 -0.04
C GLU A 76 3.14 5.68 -0.39
N PRO A 77 4.33 5.15 -0.73
CA PRO A 77 5.49 5.97 -1.11
C PRO A 77 5.22 6.85 -2.34
N GLY A 78 4.51 6.32 -3.35
CA GLY A 78 4.17 7.08 -4.56
C GLY A 78 3.21 8.24 -4.29
N LEU A 79 2.26 8.06 -3.36
CA LEU A 79 1.36 9.13 -2.90
C LEU A 79 2.10 10.18 -2.09
N VAL A 80 3.05 9.76 -1.23
CA VAL A 80 3.93 10.68 -0.49
C VAL A 80 4.75 11.52 -1.46
N GLU A 81 5.39 10.90 -2.45
CA GLU A 81 6.19 11.62 -3.45
C GLU A 81 5.32 12.61 -4.26
N THR A 82 4.16 12.16 -4.74
CA THR A 82 3.21 13.03 -5.46
C THR A 82 2.81 14.25 -4.62
N ALA A 83 2.54 14.06 -3.32
CA ALA A 83 2.24 15.16 -2.41
C ALA A 83 3.46 16.08 -2.18
N ARG A 84 4.67 15.51 -2.10
CA ARG A 84 5.92 16.27 -1.96
C ARG A 84 6.21 17.12 -3.19
N GLU A 85 6.00 16.59 -4.39
CA GLU A 85 6.09 17.31 -5.67
C GLU A 85 5.08 18.44 -5.76
N ALA A 86 3.87 18.23 -5.22
CA ALA A 86 2.83 19.27 -5.09
C ALA A 86 3.14 20.32 -3.99
N GLY A 87 4.25 20.18 -3.27
CA GLY A 87 4.71 21.15 -2.27
C GLY A 87 4.31 20.84 -0.81
N ALA A 88 3.65 19.72 -0.53
CA ALA A 88 3.26 19.35 0.83
C ALA A 88 4.48 19.13 1.72
N SER A 89 4.50 19.77 2.89
CA SER A 89 5.55 19.59 3.88
C SER A 89 5.39 18.25 4.63
N TRP A 90 6.48 17.76 5.22
CA TRP A 90 6.44 16.60 6.12
C TRP A 90 5.51 16.80 7.33
N ALA A 91 5.24 18.03 7.73
CA ALA A 91 4.31 18.32 8.81
C ALA A 91 2.85 18.09 8.38
N GLU A 92 2.50 18.47 7.15
CA GLU A 92 1.19 18.22 6.54
C GLU A 92 0.99 16.72 6.26
N LEU A 93 2.05 16.00 5.91
CA LEU A 93 2.02 14.54 5.70
C LEU A 93 1.91 13.73 6.99
N ALA A 94 2.23 14.29 8.16
CA ALA A 94 2.22 13.54 9.41
C ALA A 94 0.84 12.97 9.75
N ARG A 95 -0.21 13.79 9.62
CA ARG A 95 -1.58 13.37 9.93
C ARG A 95 -2.09 12.29 8.95
N PRO A 96 -1.98 12.43 7.61
CA PRO A 96 -2.33 11.37 6.66
C PRO A 96 -1.57 10.06 6.85
N LEU A 97 -0.29 10.11 7.26
CA LEU A 97 0.52 8.91 7.51
C LEU A 97 0.26 8.27 8.88
N GLY A 98 -0.67 8.82 9.68
CA GLY A 98 -1.03 8.30 11.01
C GLY A 98 0.07 8.48 12.05
N VAL A 99 0.94 9.47 11.88
CA VAL A 99 2.05 9.76 12.79
C VAL A 99 1.90 11.14 13.44
N SER A 100 2.43 11.29 14.66
CA SER A 100 2.23 12.48 15.48
C SER A 100 3.14 13.66 15.13
N SER A 101 4.18 13.47 14.31
CA SER A 101 5.17 14.52 14.04
C SER A 101 5.81 14.44 12.65
N ARG A 102 6.36 15.58 12.22
CA ARG A 102 7.17 15.72 10.99
C ARG A 102 8.28 14.68 10.91
N GLN A 103 9.06 14.55 11.98
CA GLN A 103 10.18 13.59 12.04
C GLN A 103 9.70 12.14 11.97
N ALA A 104 8.55 11.82 12.57
CA ALA A 104 7.99 10.48 12.50
C ALA A 104 7.54 10.14 11.06
N ALA A 105 6.99 11.12 10.33
CA ALA A 105 6.61 10.97 8.93
C ALA A 105 7.84 10.71 8.05
N GLU A 106 8.86 11.55 8.17
CA GLU A 106 10.13 11.42 7.43
C GLU A 106 10.82 10.09 7.71
N ARG A 107 10.91 9.67 8.98
CA ARG A 107 11.52 8.38 9.35
C ARG A 107 10.75 7.18 8.80
N ARG A 108 9.41 7.23 8.75
CA ARG A 108 8.60 6.15 8.16
C ARG A 108 8.89 6.02 6.67
N TYR A 109 8.93 7.13 5.95
CA TYR A 109 9.25 7.13 4.51
C TYR A 109 10.64 6.57 4.24
N LEU A 110 11.64 6.92 5.06
CA LEU A 110 13.01 6.44 4.90
C LEU A 110 13.21 4.96 5.33
N ARG A 111 12.23 4.35 5.99
CA ARG A 111 12.32 2.97 6.49
C ARG A 111 11.62 1.96 5.57
N ASN A 112 10.68 2.42 4.75
CA ASN A 112 9.97 1.63 3.75
C ASN A 112 10.80 1.55 2.46
#